data_AF-A0AAW1TK04-F1
#
_entry.id   AF-A0AAW1TK04-F1
#
_cell.length_a   1.000
_cell.length_b   1.000
_cell.length_c   1.000
_cell.angle_alpha   90.00
_cell.angle_beta   90.00
_cell.angle_gamma   90.00
#
_symmetry.space_group_name_H-M   'P 1'
#
loop_
_entity.id
_entity.type
_entity.pdbx_description
1 polymer ?
#
loop_
_entity_poly.entity_id
_entity_poly.type
_entity_poly.pdbx_seq_one_letter_code
_entity_poly.pdbx_strand_id
1 'polypeptide(L)'
;MELALSAEAKSSTGWWQEVSAAVLPGLKGCMVSASNDSGQVAESLIVGLGILCRHQAELWHCTDLASDITLLTEQALAAVRSDAEVFAKVQRARQEQQAKLQSLSLEHGTGTPLSLHSEVAAAAAGAPLSAAMQHLLTTALGEAGLKRASKDIDAAAQQLTQSFRNSLQPHLEQLTSALASVLALTKCTPIAGQIGLQAQAFQEAASMGQQLIAEASLEHQEMLQECAEMRLYYAWLLQLTAALQDDEGRSPALSATSRKVVADTRITQGPPVARSAPGQHFLRAGQAKSSQPDLPASLQHLSEIQALCVSQFGRLASTLSAALTTAPVMQMSAGVQSWHSCTSLLPDASLLWLGSCGPQAMVLVRVRQGQGEAQVQATMLSCPESQKLVEFSYYKEETIVVVAEPLPATQQSGKLHVLPINSLPWVAQSSPVQLDHVHEACRRQGSVSSLESSASKGILVPAAVKGPLILSGPRGLACLLSAMQRASMYDLEEEDQGQADAE
;
A
#
# COMPACT_ATOMS: atom_id res chain seq x y z
N MET A 1 11.27 6.90 -3.94
CA MET A 1 12.41 7.82 -3.67
C MET A 1 12.92 7.64 -2.24
N GLU A 2 12.11 7.85 -1.20
CA GLU A 2 12.50 7.59 0.20
C GLU A 2 13.03 6.17 0.45
N LEU A 3 12.39 5.14 -0.12
CA LEU A 3 12.84 3.75 -0.02
C LEU A 3 14.21 3.50 -0.69
N ALA A 4 14.48 4.15 -1.83
CA ALA A 4 15.78 4.06 -2.52
C ALA A 4 16.87 4.84 -1.77
N LEU A 5 16.53 6.04 -1.27
CA LEU A 5 17.41 6.83 -0.42
C LEU A 5 17.73 6.11 0.90
N SER A 6 16.76 5.40 1.49
CA SER A 6 16.96 4.58 2.69
C SER A 6 17.83 3.35 2.43
N ALA A 7 17.74 2.73 1.24
CA ALA A 7 18.54 1.58 0.86
C ALA A 7 20.02 1.94 0.60
N GLU A 8 20.28 3.03 -0.11
CA GLU A 8 21.65 3.53 -0.39
C GLU A 8 22.33 4.09 0.87
N ALA A 9 21.55 4.73 1.75
CA ALA A 9 22.01 5.16 3.07
C ALA A 9 22.45 3.98 3.95
N LYS A 10 21.72 2.87 3.92
CA LYS A 10 22.03 1.64 4.66
C LYS A 10 23.31 0.94 4.17
N SER A 11 23.58 0.92 2.87
CA SER A 11 24.74 0.23 2.29
C SER A 11 26.07 0.93 2.59
N SER A 12 26.05 2.25 2.78
CA SER A 12 27.25 3.09 2.89
C SER A 12 27.73 3.31 4.33
N THR A 13 26.85 3.33 5.32
CA THR A 13 27.23 3.80 6.68
C THR A 13 26.85 2.86 7.83
N GLY A 14 25.76 2.08 7.75
CA GLY A 14 25.40 1.11 8.80
C GLY A 14 24.76 1.65 10.08
N TRP A 15 24.46 2.95 10.19
CA TRP A 15 23.86 3.60 11.39
C TRP A 15 22.69 4.52 11.00
N TRP A 16 21.44 4.27 11.43
CA TRP A 16 20.33 5.21 11.15
C TRP A 16 19.19 5.18 12.20
N GLN A 17 18.83 6.35 12.74
CA GLN A 17 17.55 6.62 13.44
C GLN A 17 16.64 7.64 12.71
N GLU A 18 17.17 8.62 11.97
CA GLU A 18 16.34 9.65 11.31
C GLU A 18 16.94 10.11 9.96
N VAL A 19 16.11 10.16 8.90
CA VAL A 19 16.50 10.62 7.55
C VAL A 19 15.66 11.85 7.20
N SER A 20 16.28 13.03 7.14
CA SER A 20 15.66 14.24 6.59
C SER A 20 16.08 14.40 5.13
N ALA A 21 15.11 14.52 4.22
CA ALA A 21 15.36 14.73 2.80
C ALA A 21 14.54 15.92 2.27
N ALA A 22 15.21 16.90 1.69
CA ALA A 22 14.58 17.98 0.93
C ALA A 22 14.83 17.78 -0.57
N VAL A 23 13.76 17.83 -1.37
CA VAL A 23 13.80 17.56 -2.81
C VAL A 23 13.44 18.84 -3.57
N LEU A 24 14.28 19.18 -4.55
CA LEU A 24 14.20 20.42 -5.32
C LEU A 24 13.38 20.28 -6.61
N PRO A 25 12.44 21.19 -6.89
CA PRO A 25 11.97 21.43 -8.25
C PRO A 25 13.12 22.07 -9.06
N GLY A 26 13.59 21.38 -10.11
CA GLY A 26 14.58 21.91 -11.05
C GLY A 26 16.05 21.56 -10.76
N LEU A 27 16.40 21.07 -9.57
CA LEU A 27 17.73 20.51 -9.31
C LEU A 27 17.73 18.98 -9.39
N LYS A 28 18.83 18.48 -9.93
CA LYS A 28 19.18 17.07 -10.05
C LYS A 28 19.70 16.53 -8.71
N GLY A 29 19.15 16.90 -7.55
CA GLY A 29 19.71 16.49 -6.26
C GLY A 29 18.81 16.65 -5.03
N CYS A 30 19.08 15.87 -3.98
CA CYS A 30 18.51 16.01 -2.64
C CYS A 30 19.62 15.90 -1.59
N MET A 31 19.48 16.58 -0.45
CA MET A 31 20.40 16.42 0.68
C MET A 31 19.86 15.36 1.63
N VAL A 32 20.75 14.50 2.12
CA VAL A 32 20.46 13.45 3.10
C VAL A 32 21.45 13.59 4.24
N SER A 33 20.94 13.75 5.46
CA SER A 33 21.75 13.84 6.69
C SER A 33 21.55 12.60 7.55
N ALA A 34 22.64 12.02 8.04
CA ALA A 34 22.67 10.85 8.90
C ALA A 34 22.97 11.22 10.35
N SER A 35 22.21 10.68 11.30
CA SER A 35 22.52 10.76 12.74
C SER A 35 22.85 9.38 13.32
N ASN A 36 23.77 9.35 14.28
CA ASN A 36 24.13 8.15 15.05
C ASN A 36 23.18 7.95 16.25
N ASP A 37 23.34 6.86 17.00
CA ASP A 37 22.49 6.49 18.14
C ASP A 37 22.46 7.53 19.29
N SER A 38 23.39 8.49 19.31
CA SER A 38 23.42 9.60 20.27
C SER A 38 22.75 10.88 19.75
N GLY A 39 22.12 10.83 18.56
CA GLY A 39 21.48 11.98 17.92
C GLY A 39 22.44 12.95 17.25
N GLN A 40 23.74 12.64 17.22
CA GLN A 40 24.73 13.47 16.54
C GLN A 40 24.72 13.18 15.05
N VAL A 41 24.64 14.23 14.24
CA VAL A 41 24.77 14.12 12.79
C VAL A 41 26.21 13.68 12.46
N ALA A 42 26.35 12.51 11.84
CA ALA A 42 27.65 11.97 11.47
C ALA A 42 28.13 12.56 10.13
N GLU A 43 27.25 12.60 9.12
CA GLU A 43 27.57 13.06 7.76
C GLU A 43 26.34 13.64 7.05
N SER A 44 26.55 14.59 6.14
CA SER A 44 25.53 15.06 5.19
C SER A 44 26.01 14.95 3.75
N LEU A 45 25.17 14.32 2.92
CA LEU A 45 25.44 13.96 1.53
C LEU A 45 24.46 14.72 0.62
N ILE A 46 24.93 15.21 -0.53
CA ILE A 46 24.05 15.50 -1.66
C ILE A 46 23.98 14.27 -2.53
N VAL A 47 22.76 13.78 -2.71
CA VAL A 47 22.44 12.68 -3.62
C VAL A 47 21.92 13.28 -4.91
N GLY A 48 22.65 13.05 -6.00
CA GLY A 48 22.30 13.45 -7.35
C GLY A 48 21.11 12.63 -7.87
N LEU A 49 19.98 13.31 -8.07
CA LEU A 49 18.74 12.81 -8.66
C LEU A 49 18.69 13.00 -10.18
N GLY A 50 19.84 13.14 -10.85
CA GLY A 50 19.90 13.49 -12.27
C GLY A 50 19.16 12.54 -13.20
N ILE A 51 19.15 11.25 -12.88
CA ILE A 51 18.36 10.24 -13.60
C ILE A 51 16.85 10.41 -13.36
N LEU A 52 16.44 10.72 -12.13
CA LEU A 52 15.04 10.93 -11.78
C LEU A 52 14.46 12.17 -12.45
N CYS A 53 15.20 13.29 -12.43
CA CYS A 53 14.75 14.53 -13.07
C CYS A 53 14.71 14.41 -14.59
N ARG A 54 15.66 13.68 -15.19
CA ARG A 54 15.70 13.49 -16.65
C ARG A 54 14.52 12.66 -17.16
N HIS A 55 14.06 11.71 -16.36
CA HIS A 55 13.01 10.77 -16.72
C HIS A 55 11.76 10.92 -15.84
N GLN A 56 11.49 12.14 -15.38
CA GLN A 56 10.44 12.38 -14.39
C GLN A 56 9.07 11.90 -14.91
N ALA A 57 8.70 12.24 -16.15
CA ALA A 57 7.40 11.88 -16.70
C ALA A 57 7.24 10.37 -16.84
N GLU A 58 8.27 9.67 -17.33
CA GLU A 58 8.28 8.22 -17.49
C GLU A 58 8.23 7.51 -16.13
N LEU A 59 8.98 7.99 -15.15
CA LEU A 59 9.01 7.44 -13.80
C LEU A 59 7.69 7.66 -13.05
N TRP A 60 7.08 8.84 -13.21
CA TRP A 60 5.73 9.09 -12.69
C TRP A 60 4.73 8.13 -13.30
N HIS A 61 4.71 8.02 -14.63
CA HIS A 61 3.78 7.12 -15.31
C HIS A 61 4.02 5.64 -14.95
N CYS A 62 5.28 5.21 -14.80
CA CYS A 62 5.59 3.87 -14.31
C CYS A 62 5.12 3.64 -12.87
N THR A 63 5.19 4.67 -12.02
CA THR A 63 4.74 4.59 -10.62
C THR A 63 3.22 4.47 -10.55
N ASP A 64 2.50 5.27 -11.36
CA ASP A 64 1.05 5.19 -11.47
C ASP A 64 0.62 3.80 -11.96
N LEU A 65 1.22 3.31 -13.04
CA LEU A 65 0.93 1.96 -13.56
C LEU A 65 1.26 0.86 -12.56
N ALA A 66 2.35 0.97 -11.79
CA ALA A 66 2.69 0.00 -10.76
C ALA A 66 1.65 -0.02 -9.63
N SER A 67 1.16 1.15 -9.22
CA SER A 67 0.09 1.28 -8.23
C SER A 67 -1.23 0.69 -8.74
N ASP A 68 -1.60 1.01 -9.98
CA ASP A 68 -2.80 0.48 -10.63
C ASP A 68 -2.74 -1.04 -10.75
N ILE A 69 -1.63 -1.60 -11.25
CA ILE A 69 -1.46 -3.06 -11.37
C ILE A 69 -1.62 -3.74 -10.00
N THR A 70 -1.00 -3.18 -8.95
CA THR A 70 -1.10 -3.73 -7.59
C THR A 70 -2.54 -3.73 -7.10
N LEU A 71 -3.23 -2.58 -7.20
CA LEU A 71 -4.61 -2.41 -6.78
C LEU A 71 -5.56 -3.35 -7.54
N LEU A 72 -5.44 -3.38 -8.87
CA LEU A 72 -6.30 -4.19 -9.74
C LEU A 72 -6.10 -5.68 -9.49
N THR A 73 -4.87 -6.11 -9.24
CA THR A 73 -4.57 -7.50 -8.87
C THR A 73 -5.21 -7.86 -7.54
N GLU A 74 -5.09 -7.01 -6.52
CA GLU A 74 -5.73 -7.24 -5.21
C GLU A 74 -7.26 -7.28 -5.30
N GLN A 75 -7.86 -6.39 -6.09
CA GLN A 75 -9.30 -6.35 -6.32
C GLN A 75 -9.80 -7.59 -7.08
N ALA A 76 -9.07 -8.02 -8.12
CA ALA A 76 -9.38 -9.25 -8.83
C ALA A 76 -9.28 -10.48 -7.90
N LEU A 77 -8.22 -10.58 -7.10
CA LEU A 77 -8.05 -11.66 -6.11
C LEU A 77 -9.19 -11.67 -5.09
N ALA A 78 -9.61 -10.51 -4.59
CA ALA A 78 -10.72 -10.40 -3.66
C ALA A 78 -12.05 -10.86 -4.29
N ALA A 79 -12.31 -10.50 -5.55
CA ALA A 79 -13.49 -10.94 -6.28
C ALA A 79 -13.50 -12.47 -6.50
N VAL A 80 -12.38 -13.05 -6.96
CA VAL A 80 -12.25 -14.50 -7.13
C VAL A 80 -12.46 -15.25 -5.82
N ARG A 81 -11.91 -14.76 -4.70
CA ARG A 81 -12.13 -15.36 -3.37
C ARG A 81 -13.58 -15.27 -2.93
N SER A 82 -14.24 -14.14 -3.16
CA SER A 82 -15.65 -13.97 -2.83
C SER A 82 -16.53 -14.96 -3.62
N ASP A 83 -16.27 -15.10 -4.93
CA ASP A 83 -16.97 -16.05 -5.79
C ASP A 83 -16.72 -17.50 -5.34
N ALA A 84 -15.47 -17.82 -4.96
CA ALA A 84 -15.10 -19.11 -4.39
C ALA A 84 -15.94 -19.46 -3.16
N GLU A 85 -16.10 -18.51 -2.24
CA GLU A 85 -16.84 -18.71 -1.00
C GLU A 85 -18.34 -18.91 -1.24
N VAL A 86 -18.92 -18.13 -2.17
CA VAL A 86 -20.32 -18.27 -2.58
C VAL A 86 -20.54 -19.66 -3.18
N PHE A 87 -19.70 -20.07 -4.12
CA PHE A 87 -19.80 -21.38 -4.76
C PHE A 87 -19.56 -22.53 -3.77
N ALA A 88 -18.59 -22.38 -2.87
CA ALA A 88 -18.30 -23.37 -1.83
C ALA A 88 -19.48 -23.60 -0.86
N LYS A 89 -20.29 -22.58 -0.59
CA LYS A 89 -21.52 -22.73 0.21
C LYS A 89 -22.54 -23.61 -0.50
N VAL A 90 -22.72 -23.41 -1.81
CA VAL A 90 -23.63 -24.22 -2.62
C VAL A 90 -23.19 -25.69 -2.64
N GLN A 91 -21.89 -25.94 -2.84
CA GLN A 91 -21.34 -27.30 -2.83
C GLN A 91 -21.48 -27.99 -1.47
N ARG A 92 -21.23 -27.26 -0.37
CA ARG A 92 -21.41 -27.78 1.00
C ARG A 92 -22.85 -28.21 1.27
N ALA A 93 -23.84 -27.42 0.85
CA ALA A 93 -25.25 -27.78 1.00
C ALA A 93 -25.59 -29.11 0.32
N ARG A 94 -25.02 -29.37 -0.87
CA ARG A 94 -25.18 -30.66 -1.59
C ARG A 94 -24.46 -31.81 -0.88
N GLN A 95 -23.24 -31.57 -0.39
CA GLN A 95 -22.47 -32.59 0.34
C GLN A 95 -23.14 -33.00 1.66
N GLU A 96 -23.71 -32.04 2.39
CA GLU A 96 -24.48 -32.30 3.62
C GLU A 96 -25.70 -33.19 3.35
N GLN A 97 -26.41 -32.98 2.24
CA GLN A 97 -27.51 -33.84 1.83
C GLN A 97 -27.06 -35.26 1.46
N GLN A 98 -25.96 -35.37 0.72
CA GLN A 98 -25.35 -36.66 0.38
C GLN A 98 -24.92 -37.43 1.65
N ALA A 99 -24.29 -36.75 2.61
CA ALA A 99 -23.89 -37.33 3.88
C ALA A 99 -25.10 -37.77 4.71
N LYS A 100 -26.18 -36.97 4.72
CA LYS A 100 -27.41 -37.33 5.42
C LYS A 100 -28.11 -38.53 4.77
N LEU A 101 -28.12 -38.64 3.44
CA LEU A 101 -28.65 -39.82 2.75
C LEU A 101 -27.85 -41.08 3.12
N GLN A 102 -26.52 -40.99 3.15
CA GLN A 102 -25.66 -42.11 3.54
C GLN A 102 -25.90 -42.55 4.99
N SER A 103 -26.13 -41.62 5.92
CA SER A 103 -26.47 -41.98 7.31
C SER A 103 -27.81 -42.70 7.38
N LEU A 104 -28.84 -42.18 6.70
CA LEU A 104 -30.16 -42.79 6.66
C LEU A 104 -30.14 -44.16 5.99
N SER A 105 -29.32 -44.34 4.96
CA SER A 105 -29.12 -45.62 4.27
C SER A 105 -28.63 -46.72 5.21
N LEU A 106 -27.68 -46.39 6.10
CA LEU A 106 -27.19 -47.32 7.12
C LEU A 106 -28.26 -47.64 8.17
N GLU A 107 -29.02 -46.64 8.61
CA GLU A 107 -30.12 -46.82 9.57
C GLU A 107 -31.24 -47.73 9.03
N HIS A 108 -31.51 -47.70 7.71
CA HIS A 108 -32.52 -48.52 7.05
C HIS A 108 -31.98 -49.89 6.57
N GLY A 109 -30.72 -50.23 6.87
CA GLY A 109 -30.18 -51.58 6.68
C GLY A 109 -29.78 -51.96 5.24
N THR A 110 -29.56 -51.00 4.33
CA THR A 110 -29.25 -51.31 2.91
C THR A 110 -27.83 -51.87 2.68
N GLY A 111 -27.00 -51.99 3.72
CA GLY A 111 -25.66 -52.63 3.69
C GLY A 111 -24.59 -51.94 2.82
N THR A 112 -25.01 -51.03 1.93
CA THR A 112 -24.18 -50.27 1.00
C THR A 112 -24.57 -48.79 1.06
N PRO A 113 -23.60 -47.87 1.07
CA PRO A 113 -23.88 -46.44 1.12
C PRO A 113 -24.50 -45.98 -0.20
N LEU A 114 -25.74 -45.49 -0.13
CA LEU A 114 -26.44 -44.96 -1.29
C LEU A 114 -25.83 -43.63 -1.76
N SER A 115 -25.79 -43.45 -3.08
CA SER A 115 -25.48 -42.17 -3.71
C SER A 115 -26.77 -41.43 -4.05
N LEU A 116 -26.82 -40.14 -3.78
CA LEU A 116 -27.93 -39.25 -4.16
C LEU A 116 -28.14 -39.32 -5.68
N HIS A 117 -27.04 -39.43 -6.42
CA HIS A 117 -27.03 -39.56 -7.88
C HIS A 117 -27.65 -40.86 -8.38
N SER A 118 -27.33 -41.99 -7.74
CA SER A 118 -27.86 -43.29 -8.16
C SER A 118 -29.35 -43.42 -7.83
N GLU A 119 -29.79 -42.91 -6.67
CA GLU A 119 -31.19 -42.92 -6.27
C GLU A 119 -32.05 -42.07 -7.21
N VAL A 120 -31.57 -40.88 -7.56
CA VAL A 120 -32.27 -39.98 -8.49
C VAL A 120 -32.32 -40.55 -9.90
N ALA A 121 -31.21 -41.16 -10.37
CA ALA A 121 -31.19 -41.83 -11.68
C ALA A 121 -32.14 -43.03 -11.72
N ALA A 122 -32.16 -43.86 -10.68
CA ALA A 122 -33.06 -45.01 -10.56
C ALA A 122 -34.53 -44.56 -10.54
N ALA A 123 -34.86 -43.54 -9.75
CA ALA A 123 -36.20 -42.98 -9.69
C ALA A 123 -36.63 -42.30 -11.00
N ALA A 124 -35.71 -41.60 -11.70
CA ALA A 124 -35.98 -41.04 -13.02
C ALA A 124 -36.27 -42.13 -14.07
N ALA A 125 -35.63 -43.30 -13.93
CA ALA A 125 -35.89 -44.50 -14.74
C ALA A 125 -37.17 -45.26 -14.33
N GLY A 126 -37.87 -44.81 -13.27
CA GLY A 126 -39.13 -45.41 -12.80
C GLY A 126 -38.97 -46.47 -11.72
N ALA A 127 -37.78 -46.64 -11.14
CA ALA A 127 -37.59 -47.50 -9.97
C ALA A 127 -38.22 -46.85 -8.71
N PRO A 128 -38.72 -47.65 -7.75
CA PRO A 128 -39.17 -47.11 -6.47
C PRO A 128 -38.00 -46.49 -5.70
N LEU A 129 -38.28 -45.41 -4.98
CA LEU A 129 -37.30 -44.76 -4.10
C LEU A 129 -36.99 -45.65 -2.90
N SER A 130 -35.73 -45.66 -2.45
CA SER A 130 -35.38 -46.31 -1.19
C SER A 130 -36.08 -45.66 0.01
N ALA A 131 -36.29 -46.43 1.09
CA ALA A 131 -36.86 -45.92 2.34
C ALA A 131 -36.02 -44.75 2.92
N ALA A 132 -34.69 -44.82 2.77
CA ALA A 132 -33.78 -43.76 3.18
C ALA A 132 -33.98 -42.46 2.38
N MET A 133 -34.18 -42.57 1.06
CA MET A 133 -34.46 -41.41 0.20
C MET A 133 -35.85 -40.82 0.46
N GLN A 134 -36.87 -41.66 0.69
CA GLN A 134 -38.19 -41.20 1.11
C GLN A 134 -38.10 -40.43 2.44
N HIS A 135 -37.42 -40.99 3.45
CA HIS A 135 -37.23 -40.35 4.75
C HIS A 135 -36.44 -39.02 4.63
N LEU A 136 -35.43 -38.97 3.76
CA LEU A 136 -34.70 -37.73 3.48
C LEU A 136 -35.63 -36.63 2.94
N LEU A 137 -36.49 -36.98 1.98
CA LEU A 137 -37.32 -36.02 1.26
C LEU A 137 -38.56 -35.57 2.05
N THR A 138 -39.20 -36.46 2.81
CA THR A 138 -40.42 -36.14 3.55
C THR A 138 -40.13 -35.59 4.94
N THR A 139 -39.08 -36.09 5.61
CA THR A 139 -38.88 -35.85 7.06
C THR A 139 -37.65 -34.99 7.33
N ALA A 140 -36.51 -35.26 6.67
CA ALA A 140 -35.26 -34.55 6.98
C ALA A 140 -35.14 -33.18 6.27
N LEU A 141 -35.45 -33.11 4.97
CA LEU A 141 -35.43 -31.88 4.19
C LEU A 141 -36.82 -31.24 4.13
N GLY A 142 -37.83 -32.04 3.76
CA GLY A 142 -39.19 -31.58 3.52
C GLY A 142 -39.29 -30.58 2.35
N GLU A 143 -40.53 -30.26 1.96
CA GLU A 143 -40.79 -29.30 0.89
C GLU A 143 -40.20 -27.91 1.20
N ALA A 144 -40.32 -27.46 2.45
CA ALA A 144 -39.80 -26.17 2.89
C ALA A 144 -38.27 -26.08 2.88
N GLY A 145 -37.56 -27.19 3.14
CA GLY A 145 -36.09 -27.23 3.04
C GLY A 145 -35.62 -27.21 1.59
N LEU A 146 -36.29 -27.98 0.71
CA LEU A 146 -36.00 -28.01 -0.72
C LEU A 146 -36.27 -26.65 -1.40
N LYS A 147 -37.36 -25.96 -1.06
CA LYS A 147 -37.65 -24.61 -1.54
C LYS A 147 -36.59 -23.59 -1.09
N ARG A 148 -36.10 -23.70 0.15
CA ARG A 148 -35.02 -22.84 0.66
C ARG A 148 -33.72 -23.09 -0.10
N ALA A 149 -33.30 -24.34 -0.22
CA ALA A 149 -32.09 -24.71 -0.96
C ALA A 149 -32.13 -24.24 -2.43
N SER A 150 -33.27 -24.38 -3.11
CA SER A 150 -33.44 -23.87 -4.48
C SER A 150 -33.28 -22.34 -4.56
N LYS A 151 -33.85 -21.60 -3.60
CA LYS A 151 -33.71 -20.13 -3.54
C LYS A 151 -32.28 -19.70 -3.25
N ASP A 152 -31.59 -20.41 -2.36
CA ASP A 152 -30.20 -20.13 -2.02
C ASP A 152 -29.27 -20.33 -3.22
N ILE A 153 -29.54 -21.35 -4.06
CA ILE A 153 -28.82 -21.56 -5.33
C ILE A 153 -29.09 -20.45 -6.33
N ASP A 154 -30.34 -20.02 -6.48
CA ASP A 154 -30.68 -18.91 -7.37
C ASP A 154 -30.00 -17.61 -6.91
N ALA A 155 -29.98 -17.35 -5.61
CA ALA A 155 -29.29 -16.20 -5.03
C ALA A 155 -27.76 -16.29 -5.26
N ALA A 156 -27.16 -17.47 -5.07
CA ALA A 156 -25.75 -17.68 -5.35
C ALA A 156 -25.41 -17.47 -6.83
N ALA A 157 -26.21 -17.99 -7.77
CA ALA A 157 -26.01 -17.80 -9.20
C ALA A 157 -26.09 -16.31 -9.60
N GLN A 158 -27.04 -15.57 -9.02
CA GLN A 158 -27.16 -14.11 -9.22
C GLN A 158 -25.95 -13.37 -8.67
N GLN A 159 -25.49 -13.71 -7.46
CA GLN A 159 -24.30 -13.12 -6.85
C GLN A 159 -23.05 -13.37 -7.69
N LEU A 160 -22.81 -14.61 -8.13
CA LEU A 160 -21.69 -14.97 -9.01
C LEU A 160 -21.73 -14.18 -10.31
N THR A 161 -22.90 -14.08 -10.95
CA THR A 161 -23.06 -13.32 -12.20
C THR A 161 -22.77 -11.84 -11.99
N GLN A 162 -23.27 -11.26 -10.90
CA GLN A 162 -23.09 -9.85 -10.59
C GLN A 162 -21.64 -9.53 -10.24
N SER A 163 -21.00 -10.38 -9.44
CA SER A 163 -19.59 -10.26 -9.07
C SER A 163 -18.69 -10.35 -10.30
N PHE A 164 -18.91 -11.33 -11.17
CA PHE A 164 -18.14 -11.47 -12.41
C PHE A 164 -18.27 -10.23 -13.31
N ARG A 165 -19.51 -9.81 -13.59
CA ARG A 165 -19.81 -8.73 -14.53
C ARG A 165 -19.37 -7.35 -14.03
N ASN A 166 -19.56 -7.08 -12.74
CA ASN A 166 -19.35 -5.74 -12.20
C ASN A 166 -18.00 -5.57 -11.51
N SER A 167 -17.34 -6.67 -11.17
CA SER A 167 -16.05 -6.65 -10.47
C SER A 167 -15.00 -7.42 -11.26
N LEU A 168 -15.06 -8.75 -11.30
CA LEU A 168 -13.92 -9.54 -11.77
C LEU A 168 -13.49 -9.19 -13.20
N GLN A 169 -14.41 -9.26 -14.17
CA GLN A 169 -14.10 -9.00 -15.57
C GLN A 169 -13.54 -7.58 -15.80
N PRO A 170 -14.17 -6.50 -15.32
CA PRO A 170 -13.60 -5.15 -15.44
C PRO A 170 -12.19 -5.01 -14.87
N HIS A 171 -11.91 -5.58 -13.68
CA HIS A 171 -10.57 -5.48 -13.08
C HIS A 171 -9.52 -6.24 -13.91
N LEU A 172 -9.87 -7.41 -14.46
CA LEU A 172 -8.96 -8.19 -15.32
C LEU A 172 -8.67 -7.49 -16.65
N GLU A 173 -9.68 -6.85 -17.25
CA GLU A 173 -9.52 -6.06 -18.49
C GLU A 173 -8.62 -4.83 -18.25
N GLN A 174 -8.84 -4.11 -17.14
CA GLN A 174 -8.01 -2.98 -16.74
C GLN A 174 -6.58 -3.40 -16.41
N LEU A 175 -6.41 -4.52 -15.70
CA LEU A 175 -5.10 -5.07 -15.36
C LEU A 175 -4.32 -5.41 -16.64
N THR A 176 -4.97 -6.07 -17.60
CA THR A 176 -4.35 -6.44 -18.88
C THR A 176 -3.98 -5.19 -19.69
N SER A 177 -4.81 -4.15 -19.66
CA SER A 177 -4.51 -2.85 -20.28
C SER A 177 -3.31 -2.15 -19.63
N ALA A 178 -3.23 -2.16 -18.29
CA ALA A 178 -2.11 -1.58 -17.55
C ALA A 178 -0.81 -2.32 -17.85
N LEU A 179 -0.83 -3.66 -17.87
CA LEU A 179 0.33 -4.49 -18.26
C LEU A 179 0.78 -4.22 -19.70
N ALA A 180 -0.16 -4.08 -20.63
CA ALA A 180 0.14 -3.71 -22.01
C ALA A 180 0.74 -2.30 -22.12
N SER A 181 0.31 -1.36 -21.28
CA SER A 181 0.85 -0.01 -21.22
C SER A 181 2.28 0.00 -20.71
N VAL A 182 2.58 -0.76 -19.64
CA VAL A 182 3.97 -0.92 -19.17
C VAL A 182 4.83 -1.60 -20.24
N LEU A 183 4.32 -2.65 -20.91
CA LEU A 183 5.02 -3.28 -22.02
C LEU A 183 5.31 -2.28 -23.16
N ALA A 184 4.34 -1.45 -23.53
CA ALA A 184 4.53 -0.41 -24.53
C ALA A 184 5.62 0.58 -24.10
N LEU A 185 5.63 1.02 -22.84
CA LEU A 185 6.71 1.84 -22.29
C LEU A 185 8.07 1.16 -22.43
N THR A 186 8.15 -0.14 -22.14
CA THR A 186 9.42 -0.87 -22.26
C THR A 186 9.94 -1.02 -23.69
N LYS A 187 9.06 -0.96 -24.69
CA LYS A 187 9.42 -1.12 -26.11
C LYS A 187 9.61 0.21 -26.82
N CYS A 188 8.84 1.23 -26.46
CA CYS A 188 8.79 2.51 -27.14
C CYS A 188 9.76 3.53 -26.55
N THR A 189 10.27 3.31 -25.33
CA THR A 189 11.24 4.21 -24.71
C THR A 189 12.62 3.54 -24.65
N PRO A 190 13.68 4.14 -25.21
CA PRO A 190 15.06 3.63 -25.04
C PRO A 190 15.52 3.69 -23.56
N ILE A 191 14.77 4.43 -22.75
CA ILE A 191 14.98 4.67 -21.33
C ILE A 191 14.62 3.44 -20.49
N ALA A 192 13.63 2.63 -20.90
CA ALA A 192 13.20 1.47 -20.13
C ALA A 192 14.34 0.49 -19.81
N GLY A 193 15.25 0.28 -20.77
CA GLY A 193 16.47 -0.49 -20.53
C GLY A 193 17.47 0.18 -19.59
N GLN A 194 17.52 1.52 -19.56
CA GLN A 194 18.39 2.31 -18.67
C GLN A 194 17.87 2.33 -17.22
N ILE A 195 16.56 2.27 -17.04
CA ILE A 195 15.90 2.20 -15.72
C ILE A 195 15.65 0.75 -15.26
N GLY A 196 16.17 -0.25 -15.98
CA GLY A 196 16.18 -1.65 -15.55
C GLY A 196 14.90 -2.45 -15.79
N LEU A 197 13.92 -1.92 -16.54
CA LEU A 197 12.70 -2.65 -16.89
C LEU A 197 12.93 -3.60 -18.07
N GLN A 198 12.47 -4.84 -17.95
CA GLN A 198 12.65 -5.85 -18.99
C GLN A 198 11.36 -6.08 -19.78
N ALA A 199 11.40 -5.78 -21.09
CA ALA A 199 10.26 -5.95 -21.98
C ALA A 199 9.76 -7.41 -22.04
N GLN A 200 10.65 -8.40 -21.90
CA GLN A 200 10.28 -9.82 -21.93
C GLN A 200 9.37 -10.20 -20.76
N ALA A 201 9.67 -9.72 -19.55
CA ALA A 201 8.86 -10.02 -18.36
C ALA A 201 7.46 -9.42 -18.45
N PHE A 202 7.32 -8.18 -18.95
CA PHE A 202 6.01 -7.57 -19.17
C PHE A 202 5.28 -8.17 -20.37
N GLN A 203 5.98 -8.72 -21.35
CA GLN A 203 5.36 -9.47 -22.45
C GLN A 203 4.74 -10.76 -21.96
N GLU A 204 5.44 -11.49 -21.09
CA GLU A 204 4.93 -12.67 -20.41
C GLU A 204 3.72 -12.31 -19.55
N ALA A 205 3.84 -11.32 -18.65
CA ALA A 205 2.73 -10.88 -17.81
C ALA A 205 1.50 -10.42 -18.61
N ALA A 206 1.69 -9.67 -19.70
CA ALA A 206 0.59 -9.25 -20.58
C ALA A 206 -0.09 -10.44 -21.28
N SER A 207 0.68 -11.45 -21.70
CA SER A 207 0.12 -12.67 -22.28
C SER A 207 -0.69 -13.49 -21.27
N MET A 208 -0.22 -13.55 -20.03
CA MET A 208 -0.94 -14.20 -18.92
C MET A 208 -2.22 -13.44 -18.57
N GLY A 209 -2.20 -12.10 -18.57
CA GLY A 209 -3.41 -11.29 -18.37
C GLY A 209 -4.50 -11.60 -19.40
N GLN A 210 -4.14 -11.79 -20.67
CA GLN A 210 -5.10 -12.20 -21.70
C GLN A 210 -5.66 -13.61 -21.49
N GLN A 211 -4.79 -14.57 -21.13
CA GLN A 211 -5.20 -15.94 -20.82
C GLN A 211 -6.14 -15.99 -19.61
N LEU A 212 -5.81 -15.21 -18.58
CA LEU A 212 -6.57 -15.10 -17.35
C LEU A 212 -8.03 -14.64 -17.58
N ILE A 213 -8.29 -13.71 -18.51
CA ILE A 213 -9.65 -13.30 -18.85
C ILE A 213 -10.46 -14.47 -19.42
N ALA A 214 -9.85 -15.25 -20.34
CA ALA A 214 -10.50 -16.40 -20.95
C ALA A 214 -10.75 -17.50 -19.91
N GLU A 215 -9.77 -17.79 -19.06
CA GLU A 215 -9.88 -18.77 -17.98
C GLU A 215 -10.92 -18.39 -16.95
N ALA A 216 -10.92 -17.15 -16.46
CA ALA A 216 -11.92 -16.66 -15.52
C ALA A 216 -13.34 -16.74 -16.11
N SER A 217 -13.48 -16.47 -17.42
CA SER A 217 -14.77 -16.59 -18.11
C SER A 217 -15.23 -18.05 -18.20
N LEU A 218 -14.33 -18.99 -18.48
CA LEU A 218 -14.63 -20.42 -18.51
C LEU A 218 -14.99 -20.93 -17.11
N GLU A 219 -14.21 -20.59 -16.09
CA GLU A 219 -14.48 -20.94 -14.70
C GLU A 219 -15.84 -20.39 -14.25
N HIS A 220 -16.16 -19.14 -14.60
CA HIS A 220 -17.46 -18.56 -14.32
C HIS A 220 -18.62 -19.32 -14.99
N GLN A 221 -18.46 -19.68 -16.26
CA GLN A 221 -19.46 -20.48 -16.98
C GLN A 221 -19.65 -21.86 -16.36
N GLU A 222 -18.58 -22.51 -15.91
CA GLU A 222 -18.65 -23.80 -15.21
C GLU A 222 -19.42 -23.68 -13.89
N MET A 223 -19.12 -22.65 -13.08
CA MET A 223 -19.85 -22.40 -11.83
C MET A 223 -21.35 -22.17 -12.08
N LEU A 224 -21.70 -21.37 -13.08
CA LEU A 224 -23.11 -21.12 -13.44
C LEU A 224 -23.80 -22.36 -13.99
N GLN A 225 -23.09 -23.18 -14.78
CA GLN A 225 -23.62 -24.45 -15.26
C GLN A 225 -23.97 -25.36 -14.08
N GLU A 226 -23.09 -25.47 -13.09
CA GLU A 226 -23.36 -26.26 -11.89
C GLU A 226 -24.54 -25.73 -11.08
N CYS A 227 -24.66 -24.40 -10.92
CA CYS A 227 -25.84 -23.79 -10.30
C CYS A 227 -27.13 -24.13 -11.07
N ALA A 228 -27.10 -24.08 -12.39
CA ALA A 228 -28.25 -24.41 -13.23
C ALA A 228 -28.64 -25.89 -13.11
N GLU A 229 -27.66 -26.79 -13.11
CA GLU A 229 -27.86 -28.23 -12.87
C GLU A 229 -28.49 -28.46 -11.49
N MET A 230 -27.95 -27.84 -10.43
CA MET A 230 -28.52 -27.96 -9.09
C MET A 230 -29.94 -27.39 -9.00
N ARG A 231 -30.25 -26.29 -9.67
CA ARG A 231 -31.61 -25.76 -9.73
C ARG A 231 -32.59 -26.77 -10.34
N LEU A 232 -32.22 -27.41 -11.45
CA LEU A 232 -33.03 -28.47 -12.07
C LEU A 232 -33.22 -29.65 -11.12
N TYR A 233 -32.17 -30.03 -10.40
CA TYR A 233 -32.21 -31.07 -9.39
C TYR A 233 -33.23 -30.79 -8.28
N TYR A 234 -33.19 -29.61 -7.66
CA TYR A 234 -34.13 -29.26 -6.58
C TYR A 234 -35.56 -29.10 -7.08
N ALA A 235 -35.75 -28.58 -8.30
CA ALA A 235 -37.07 -28.52 -8.92
C ALA A 235 -37.67 -29.92 -9.11
N TRP A 236 -36.86 -30.89 -9.52
CA TRP A 236 -37.29 -32.28 -9.65
C TRP A 236 -37.58 -32.93 -8.29
N LEU A 237 -36.72 -32.72 -7.29
CA LEU A 237 -36.98 -33.21 -5.92
C LEU A 237 -38.28 -32.66 -5.35
N LEU A 238 -38.59 -31.38 -5.58
CA LEU A 238 -39.85 -30.78 -5.12
C LEU A 238 -41.08 -31.45 -5.75
N GLN A 239 -41.03 -31.75 -7.04
CA GLN A 239 -42.09 -32.50 -7.72
C GLN A 239 -42.25 -33.90 -7.14
N LEU A 240 -41.12 -34.55 -6.83
CA LEU A 240 -41.12 -35.89 -6.26
C LEU A 240 -41.64 -35.91 -4.82
N THR A 241 -41.26 -34.94 -3.99
CA THR A 241 -41.79 -34.79 -2.62
C THR A 241 -43.29 -34.53 -2.63
N ALA A 242 -43.79 -33.69 -3.54
CA ALA A 242 -45.23 -33.45 -3.68
C ALA A 242 -45.97 -34.75 -4.06
N ALA A 243 -45.42 -35.52 -5.01
CA ALA A 243 -46.00 -36.79 -5.42
C ALA A 243 -45.98 -37.88 -4.34
N LEU A 244 -45.02 -37.83 -3.40
CA LEU A 244 -44.98 -38.74 -2.26
C LEU A 244 -46.03 -38.38 -1.18
N GLN A 245 -46.53 -37.14 -1.17
CA GLN A 245 -47.51 -36.65 -0.20
C GLN A 245 -48.96 -36.78 -0.69
N ASP A 246 -49.17 -36.87 -2.00
CA ASP A 246 -50.48 -37.14 -2.60
C ASP A 246 -50.81 -38.65 -2.49
N ASP A 247 -51.65 -39.02 -1.52
CA ASP A 247 -52.12 -40.39 -1.23
C ASP A 247 -53.02 -41.01 -2.34
N GLU A 248 -53.38 -40.25 -3.38
CA GLU A 248 -54.24 -40.72 -4.48
C GLU A 248 -53.47 -41.47 -5.58
N GLY A 249 -52.73 -42.54 -5.24
CA GLY A 249 -52.39 -43.70 -6.11
C GLY A 249 -51.89 -43.49 -7.56
N ARG A 250 -51.64 -42.27 -8.01
CA ARG A 250 -51.12 -41.94 -9.34
C ARG A 250 -49.62 -41.82 -9.17
N SER A 251 -48.90 -42.86 -9.60
CA SER A 251 -47.45 -42.76 -9.81
C SER A 251 -47.15 -41.44 -10.50
N PRO A 252 -46.18 -40.64 -10.00
CA PRO A 252 -45.90 -39.33 -10.56
C PRO A 252 -45.62 -39.49 -12.05
N ALA A 253 -46.55 -39.04 -12.88
CA ALA A 253 -46.29 -38.84 -14.29
C ALA A 253 -45.40 -37.59 -14.40
N LEU A 254 -44.16 -37.69 -13.90
CA LEU A 254 -43.09 -36.78 -14.29
C LEU A 254 -43.10 -36.77 -15.82
N SER A 255 -43.31 -35.61 -16.43
CA SER A 255 -43.30 -35.48 -17.88
C SER A 255 -42.06 -36.19 -18.45
N ALA A 256 -42.18 -36.89 -19.58
CA ALA A 256 -41.02 -37.55 -20.20
C ALA A 256 -39.85 -36.55 -20.40
N THR A 257 -40.18 -35.27 -20.61
CA THR A 257 -39.26 -34.15 -20.70
C THR A 257 -38.49 -33.89 -19.39
N SER A 258 -39.15 -33.87 -18.22
CA SER A 258 -38.46 -33.66 -16.94
C SER A 258 -37.58 -34.84 -16.53
N ARG A 259 -38.00 -36.08 -16.87
CA ARG A 259 -37.17 -37.28 -16.67
C ARG A 259 -35.91 -37.27 -17.54
N LYS A 260 -36.05 -36.87 -18.80
CA LYS A 260 -34.93 -36.78 -19.75
C LYS A 260 -33.92 -35.69 -19.35
N VAL A 261 -34.41 -34.52 -18.93
CA VAL A 261 -33.55 -33.42 -18.47
C VAL A 261 -32.74 -33.81 -17.24
N VAL A 262 -33.31 -34.54 -16.28
CA VAL A 262 -32.57 -35.03 -15.11
C VAL A 262 -31.61 -36.16 -15.48
N ALA A 263 -32.03 -37.10 -16.33
CA ALA A 263 -31.17 -38.18 -16.82
C ALA A 263 -29.95 -37.67 -17.61
N ASP A 264 -30.08 -36.57 -18.34
CA ASP A 264 -29.02 -35.97 -19.15
C ASP A 264 -28.11 -34.99 -18.37
N THR A 265 -28.49 -34.57 -17.15
CA THR A 265 -27.63 -33.72 -16.31
C THR A 265 -26.42 -34.48 -15.77
N ARG A 266 -25.26 -33.81 -15.60
CA ARG A 266 -24.05 -34.42 -14.99
C ARG A 266 -24.30 -34.95 -13.57
N ILE A 267 -25.39 -34.53 -12.95
CA ILE A 267 -25.91 -35.02 -11.67
C ILE A 267 -26.15 -36.54 -11.71
N THR A 268 -26.53 -37.17 -12.82
CA THR A 268 -26.75 -38.63 -12.86
C THR A 268 -25.52 -39.43 -13.26
N GLN A 269 -24.45 -38.79 -13.74
CA GLN A 269 -23.28 -39.44 -14.33
C GLN A 269 -22.12 -39.70 -13.34
N GLY A 270 -22.26 -39.28 -12.07
CA GLY A 270 -21.19 -39.39 -11.07
C GLY A 270 -20.01 -38.43 -11.32
N PRO A 271 -19.05 -38.28 -10.39
CA PRO A 271 -17.88 -37.44 -10.61
C PRO A 271 -17.05 -38.00 -11.77
N PRO A 272 -16.64 -37.19 -12.77
CA PRO A 272 -15.84 -37.68 -13.88
C PRO A 272 -14.49 -38.20 -13.38
N VAL A 273 -14.17 -39.47 -13.70
CA VAL A 273 -12.99 -40.21 -13.19
C VAL A 273 -11.64 -39.68 -13.73
N ALA A 274 -11.58 -38.63 -14.56
CA ALA A 274 -10.30 -38.16 -15.13
C ALA A 274 -10.19 -36.66 -15.45
N ARG A 275 -11.11 -35.80 -14.98
CA ARG A 275 -10.94 -34.34 -15.01
C ARG A 275 -11.17 -33.84 -13.59
N SER A 276 -10.25 -33.03 -13.04
CA SER A 276 -10.46 -32.34 -11.76
C SER A 276 -11.87 -31.76 -11.79
N ALA A 277 -12.74 -32.19 -10.87
CA ALA A 277 -14.14 -31.80 -10.97
C ALA A 277 -14.23 -30.26 -10.97
N PRO A 278 -15.10 -29.68 -11.82
CA PRO A 278 -15.28 -28.24 -11.86
C PRO A 278 -15.58 -27.73 -10.44
N GLY A 279 -14.92 -26.63 -10.06
CA GLY A 279 -15.05 -26.04 -8.72
C GLY A 279 -14.29 -26.70 -7.54
N GLN A 280 -13.59 -27.85 -7.71
CA GLN A 280 -12.72 -28.39 -6.64
C GLN A 280 -11.55 -27.45 -6.29
N HIS A 281 -11.06 -26.71 -7.28
CA HIS A 281 -10.02 -25.69 -7.13
C HIS A 281 -10.49 -24.52 -6.24
N PHE A 282 -11.76 -24.11 -6.39
CA PHE A 282 -12.38 -23.03 -5.60
C PHE A 282 -12.69 -23.46 -4.16
N LEU A 283 -13.15 -24.70 -3.96
CA LEU A 283 -13.40 -25.28 -2.64
C LEU A 283 -12.14 -25.37 -1.75
N ARG A 284 -10.98 -25.67 -2.36
CA ARG A 284 -9.68 -25.69 -1.66
C ARG A 284 -9.14 -24.31 -1.34
N ALA A 285 -9.37 -23.32 -2.20
CA ALA A 285 -8.94 -21.93 -1.98
C ALA A 285 -9.61 -21.28 -0.75
N GLY A 286 -10.87 -21.63 -0.46
CA GLY A 286 -11.61 -21.12 0.71
C GLY A 286 -11.23 -21.74 2.07
N GLN A 287 -10.39 -22.79 2.10
CA GLN A 287 -10.06 -23.53 3.33
C GLN A 287 -8.57 -23.46 3.73
N ALA A 288 -7.70 -22.84 2.93
CA ALA A 288 -6.26 -22.84 3.16
C ALA A 288 -5.82 -21.74 4.15
N LYS A 289 -5.51 -22.11 5.40
CA LYS A 289 -4.72 -21.28 6.34
C LYS A 289 -3.26 -21.73 6.50
N SER A 290 -2.87 -22.90 5.99
CA SER A 290 -1.47 -23.32 5.98
C SER A 290 -1.29 -24.56 5.11
N SER A 291 -0.20 -24.60 4.34
CA SER A 291 0.23 -25.62 3.36
C SER A 291 -0.52 -25.63 2.02
N GLN A 292 0.24 -25.37 0.93
CA GLN A 292 -0.21 -25.22 -0.46
C GLN A 292 -1.09 -26.38 -0.95
N PRO A 293 -2.32 -26.11 -1.42
CA PRO A 293 -3.00 -26.91 -2.43
C PRO A 293 -3.06 -26.16 -3.77
N ASP A 294 -3.20 -26.89 -4.87
CA ASP A 294 -3.36 -26.36 -6.23
C ASP A 294 -4.48 -25.31 -6.30
N LEU A 295 -4.08 -24.04 -6.39
CA LEU A 295 -4.95 -22.89 -6.63
C LEU A 295 -5.64 -23.03 -8.01
N PRO A 296 -6.86 -22.48 -8.21
CA PRO A 296 -7.44 -22.25 -9.53
C PRO A 296 -6.40 -21.65 -10.48
N ALA A 297 -6.39 -22.06 -11.74
CA ALA A 297 -5.43 -21.56 -12.74
C ALA A 297 -5.45 -20.02 -12.80
N SER A 298 -6.63 -19.43 -12.66
CA SER A 298 -6.82 -17.98 -12.56
C SER A 298 -6.09 -17.33 -11.36
N LEU A 299 -6.09 -17.99 -10.20
CA LEU A 299 -5.35 -17.53 -9.01
C LEU A 299 -3.84 -17.74 -9.14
N GLN A 300 -3.39 -18.80 -9.84
CA GLN A 300 -1.98 -19.03 -10.13
C GLN A 300 -1.45 -17.92 -11.05
N HIS A 301 -2.11 -17.65 -12.18
CA HIS A 301 -1.73 -16.60 -13.10
C HIS A 301 -1.73 -15.20 -12.46
N LEU A 302 -2.72 -14.86 -11.62
CA LEU A 302 -2.71 -13.61 -10.85
C LEU A 302 -1.49 -13.50 -9.93
N SER A 303 -1.15 -14.58 -9.23
CA SER A 303 0.01 -14.60 -8.32
C SER A 303 1.34 -14.49 -9.06
N GLU A 304 1.44 -15.11 -10.24
CA GLU A 304 2.63 -15.06 -11.08
C GLU A 304 2.79 -13.68 -11.74
N ILE A 305 1.71 -13.07 -12.24
CA ILE A 305 1.70 -11.68 -12.71
C ILE A 305 2.18 -10.74 -11.60
N GLN A 306 1.67 -10.91 -10.38
CA GLN A 306 2.10 -10.11 -9.22
C GLN A 306 3.60 -10.29 -8.94
N ALA A 307 4.08 -11.54 -8.92
CA ALA A 307 5.49 -11.84 -8.67
C ALA A 307 6.41 -11.24 -9.75
N LEU A 308 6.02 -11.33 -11.02
CA LEU A 308 6.75 -10.71 -12.13
C LEU A 308 6.79 -9.18 -11.97
N CYS A 309 5.65 -8.54 -11.68
CA CYS A 309 5.58 -7.09 -11.50
C CYS A 309 6.43 -6.62 -10.31
N VAL A 310 6.33 -7.28 -9.15
CA VAL A 310 7.16 -6.98 -7.98
C VAL A 310 8.65 -7.13 -8.29
N SER A 311 9.04 -8.19 -9.01
CA SER A 311 10.43 -8.38 -9.43
C SER A 311 10.92 -7.26 -10.35
N GLN A 312 10.12 -6.87 -11.35
CA GLN A 312 10.52 -5.84 -12.32
C GLN A 312 10.56 -4.45 -11.70
N PHE A 313 9.56 -4.06 -10.90
CA PHE A 313 9.59 -2.78 -10.20
C PHE A 313 10.65 -2.73 -9.10
N GLY A 314 10.97 -3.87 -8.47
CA GLY A 314 12.12 -4.01 -7.58
C GLY A 314 13.45 -3.76 -8.29
N ARG A 315 13.63 -4.31 -9.51
CA ARG A 315 14.82 -4.04 -10.34
C ARG A 315 14.91 -2.57 -10.77
N LEU A 316 13.78 -1.94 -11.09
CA LEU A 316 13.74 -0.52 -11.37
C LEU A 316 14.22 0.29 -10.15
N ALA A 317 13.69 -0.01 -8.95
CA ALA A 317 14.13 0.65 -7.73
C ALA A 317 15.63 0.46 -7.47
N SER A 318 16.18 -0.76 -7.63
CA SER A 318 17.61 -1.00 -7.45
C SER A 318 18.48 -0.32 -8.50
N THR A 319 18.03 -0.28 -9.75
CA THR A 319 18.76 0.37 -10.85
C THR A 319 18.80 1.89 -10.64
N LEU A 320 17.67 2.47 -10.23
CA LEU A 320 17.60 3.89 -9.90
C LEU A 320 18.50 4.21 -8.71
N SER A 321 18.49 3.40 -7.64
CA SER A 321 19.37 3.58 -6.47
C SER A 321 20.84 3.59 -6.87
N ALA A 322 21.27 2.58 -7.65
CA ALA A 322 22.65 2.48 -8.13
C ALA A 322 23.07 3.60 -9.09
N ALA A 323 22.11 4.25 -9.75
CA ALA A 323 22.35 5.39 -10.63
C ALA A 323 22.37 6.74 -9.88
N LEU A 324 22.03 6.77 -8.58
CA LEU A 324 22.16 7.97 -7.77
C LEU A 324 23.65 8.22 -7.46
N THR A 325 24.13 9.41 -7.77
CA THR A 325 25.51 9.82 -7.47
C THR A 325 25.55 10.51 -6.12
N THR A 326 26.37 10.08 -5.17
CA THR A 326 26.54 10.80 -3.90
C THR A 326 27.77 11.70 -3.91
N ALA A 327 27.66 12.87 -3.31
CA ALA A 327 28.78 13.76 -3.06
C ALA A 327 28.73 14.24 -1.60
N PRO A 328 29.81 14.09 -0.82
CA PRO A 328 29.85 14.61 0.54
C PRO A 328 29.79 16.14 0.50
N VAL A 329 28.85 16.70 1.27
CA VAL A 329 28.75 18.15 1.44
C VAL A 329 29.31 18.57 2.78
N MET A 330 29.03 17.81 3.83
CA MET A 330 29.49 18.15 5.17
C MET A 330 30.00 16.92 5.89
N GLN A 331 31.19 17.06 6.48
CA GLN A 331 31.79 16.09 7.38
C GLN A 331 31.86 16.70 8.78
N MET A 332 31.39 15.93 9.77
CA MET A 332 31.49 16.32 11.18
C MET A 332 32.69 15.62 11.82
N SER A 333 33.49 16.36 12.58
CA SER A 333 34.58 15.79 13.37
C SER A 333 34.01 15.13 14.64
N ALA A 334 34.73 14.13 15.18
CA ALA A 334 34.28 13.29 16.30
C ALA A 334 34.09 14.01 17.67
N GLY A 335 34.03 15.34 17.69
CA GLY A 335 33.89 16.15 18.91
C GLY A 335 32.74 17.17 18.89
N VAL A 336 32.08 17.40 17.75
CA VAL A 336 30.96 18.35 17.68
C VAL A 336 29.67 17.66 18.08
N GLN A 337 29.17 17.98 19.26
CA GLN A 337 27.81 17.60 19.64
C GLN A 337 26.84 18.47 18.83
N SER A 338 26.37 18.00 17.68
CA SER A 338 25.17 18.56 17.04
C SER A 338 23.96 17.93 17.71
N TRP A 339 23.08 18.77 18.25
CA TRP A 339 21.94 18.28 19.03
C TRP A 339 20.69 18.12 18.16
N HIS A 340 20.59 18.87 17.05
CA HIS A 340 19.52 18.75 16.06
C HIS A 340 20.02 19.26 14.69
N SER A 341 19.49 18.72 13.59
CA SER A 341 19.66 19.30 12.25
C SER A 341 18.38 19.18 11.45
N CYS A 342 18.16 20.11 10.53
CA CYS A 342 17.09 19.99 9.55
C CYS A 342 17.53 20.50 8.19
N THR A 343 16.96 19.91 7.14
CA THR A 343 17.27 20.26 5.76
C THR A 343 16.02 20.84 5.11
N SER A 344 16.19 21.86 4.26
CA SER A 344 15.05 22.57 3.70
C SER A 344 15.22 23.18 2.31
N LEU A 345 14.04 23.22 1.70
CA LEU A 345 13.48 23.92 0.56
C LEU A 345 13.65 25.43 0.34
N LEU A 346 14.76 26.02 -0.14
CA LEU A 346 14.69 27.46 -0.48
C LEU A 346 13.99 27.74 -1.84
N PRO A 347 13.23 28.85 -1.97
CA PRO A 347 12.52 29.22 -3.20
C PRO A 347 13.44 29.44 -4.41
N ASP A 348 14.68 29.85 -4.17
CA ASP A 348 15.69 30.03 -5.22
C ASP A 348 16.37 28.71 -5.64
N ALA A 349 15.79 27.57 -5.27
CA ALA A 349 16.33 26.24 -5.49
C ALA A 349 17.69 26.00 -4.82
N SER A 350 17.98 26.65 -3.69
CA SER A 350 19.09 26.25 -2.82
C SER A 350 18.66 25.20 -1.80
N LEU A 351 19.58 24.33 -1.42
CA LEU A 351 19.43 23.51 -0.22
C LEU A 351 19.93 24.30 0.99
N LEU A 352 19.12 24.36 2.04
CA LEU A 352 19.53 24.88 3.34
C LEU A 352 19.70 23.72 4.30
N TRP A 353 20.87 23.63 4.92
CA TRP A 353 21.12 22.81 6.09
C TRP A 353 21.21 23.72 7.30
N LEU A 354 20.55 23.33 8.38
CA LEU A 354 20.58 24.00 9.67
C LEU A 354 21.11 23.01 10.70
N GLY A 355 22.10 23.41 11.50
CA GLY A 355 22.63 22.58 12.58
C GLY A 355 23.17 23.38 13.75
N SER A 356 23.10 22.81 14.95
CA SER A 356 23.67 23.44 16.15
C SER A 356 25.15 23.09 16.35
N CYS A 357 25.92 24.07 16.81
CA CYS A 357 27.30 23.92 17.26
C CYS A 357 27.36 24.20 18.77
N GLY A 358 26.65 23.38 19.55
CA GLY A 358 26.43 23.58 20.98
C GLY A 358 25.22 24.47 21.32
N PRO A 359 25.03 24.82 22.61
CA PRO A 359 23.81 25.49 23.08
C PRO A 359 23.70 26.96 22.68
N GLN A 360 24.78 27.59 22.22
CA GLN A 360 24.84 29.04 22.00
C GLN A 360 25.07 29.43 20.53
N ALA A 361 25.26 28.46 19.63
CA ALA A 361 25.53 28.78 18.24
C ALA A 361 24.84 27.79 17.30
N MET A 362 24.38 28.31 16.18
CA MET A 362 23.85 27.55 15.05
C MET A 362 24.63 27.92 13.80
N VAL A 363 24.91 26.92 12.98
CA VAL A 363 25.50 27.07 11.66
C VAL A 363 24.42 26.79 10.63
N LEU A 364 24.35 27.67 9.64
CA LEU A 364 23.50 27.53 8.48
C LEU A 364 24.42 27.33 7.28
N VAL A 365 24.15 26.30 6.49
CA VAL A 365 24.88 26.03 5.26
C VAL A 365 23.90 26.03 4.11
N ARG A 366 24.14 26.89 3.13
CA ARG A 366 23.36 27.00 1.91
C ARG A 366 24.18 26.42 0.76
N VAL A 367 23.61 25.47 0.03
CA VAL A 367 24.21 24.91 -1.18
C VAL A 367 23.39 25.32 -2.39
N ARG A 368 24.03 26.04 -3.30
CA ARG A 368 23.49 26.43 -4.60
C ARG A 368 24.16 25.64 -5.70
N GLN A 369 23.38 25.03 -6.60
CA GLN A 369 23.94 24.36 -7.76
C GLN A 369 24.10 25.38 -8.91
N GLY A 370 25.35 25.71 -9.28
CA GLY A 370 25.66 26.55 -10.44
C GLY A 370 25.86 25.74 -11.73
N GLN A 371 26.16 26.41 -12.86
CA GLN A 371 26.39 25.79 -14.18
C GLN A 371 27.68 24.94 -14.30
N GLY A 372 28.30 24.50 -13.20
CA GLY A 372 29.52 23.69 -13.25
C GLY A 372 30.00 23.17 -11.90
N GLU A 373 29.81 23.93 -10.82
CA GLU A 373 30.16 23.53 -9.45
C GLU A 373 29.08 23.95 -8.45
N ALA A 374 28.94 23.19 -7.36
CA ALA A 374 28.10 23.56 -6.24
C ALA A 374 28.78 24.68 -5.44
N GLN A 375 28.15 25.84 -5.35
CA GLN A 375 28.59 26.91 -4.47
C GLN A 375 28.04 26.65 -3.08
N VAL A 376 28.94 26.45 -2.12
CA VAL A 376 28.57 26.29 -0.72
C VAL A 376 28.82 27.61 -0.01
N GLN A 377 27.82 28.07 0.74
CA GLN A 377 27.90 29.25 1.59
C GLN A 377 27.54 28.86 3.01
N ALA A 378 28.13 29.52 3.99
CA ALA A 378 27.81 29.31 5.39
C ALA A 378 27.61 30.63 6.13
N THR A 379 26.86 30.60 7.22
CA THR A 379 26.75 31.69 8.17
C THR A 379 26.54 31.12 9.58
N MET A 380 26.84 31.91 10.60
CA MET A 380 26.67 31.50 12.00
C MET A 380 25.73 32.45 12.73
N LEU A 381 24.73 31.89 13.38
CA LEU A 381 23.87 32.59 14.33
C LEU A 381 24.37 32.31 15.75
N SER A 382 24.72 33.37 16.48
CA SER A 382 25.09 33.28 17.90
C SER A 382 23.94 33.74 18.78
N CYS A 383 23.63 32.93 19.77
CA CYS A 383 22.72 33.27 20.87
C CYS A 383 23.51 34.03 21.95
N PRO A 384 22.92 35.04 22.64
CA PRO A 384 23.54 35.66 23.81
C PRO A 384 23.89 34.62 24.88
N GLU A 385 24.91 34.88 25.70
CA GLU A 385 25.31 33.95 26.78
C GLU A 385 24.19 33.69 27.81
N SER A 386 23.25 34.64 27.93
CA SER A 386 22.05 34.57 28.75
C SER A 386 20.94 33.71 28.15
N GLN A 387 21.15 33.07 27.00
CA GLN A 387 20.15 32.26 26.32
C GLN A 387 20.78 30.98 25.74
N LYS A 388 19.99 29.92 25.67
CA LYS A 388 20.33 28.67 24.97
C LYS A 388 19.36 28.45 23.82
N LEU A 389 19.88 27.98 22.70
CA LEU A 389 19.10 27.48 21.59
C LEU A 389 18.44 26.15 22.00
N VAL A 390 17.14 26.06 21.80
CA VAL A 390 16.36 24.85 22.06
C VAL A 390 16.06 24.14 20.75
N GLU A 391 15.48 24.86 19.78
CA GLU A 391 15.08 24.25 18.52
C GLU A 391 14.98 25.25 17.39
N PHE A 392 14.99 24.76 16.15
CA PHE A 392 14.87 25.57 14.96
C PHE A 392 14.31 24.78 13.78
N SER A 393 13.65 25.48 12.87
CA SER A 393 13.17 24.88 11.63
C SER A 393 12.96 25.95 10.55
N TYR A 394 12.98 25.52 9.30
CA TYR A 394 12.68 26.39 8.16
C TYR A 394 11.19 26.74 8.14
N TYR A 395 10.90 28.03 7.94
CA TYR A 395 9.58 28.55 7.70
C TYR A 395 9.47 29.04 6.25
N LYS A 396 8.39 29.70 5.82
CA LYS A 396 8.22 30.10 4.41
C LYS A 396 9.14 31.26 4.00
N GLU A 397 9.24 31.55 2.70
CA GLU A 397 9.79 32.82 2.18
C GLU A 397 11.23 33.13 2.65
N GLU A 398 12.09 32.11 2.71
CA GLU A 398 13.48 32.28 3.16
C GLU A 398 13.56 32.84 4.58
N THR A 399 12.69 32.35 5.46
CA THR A 399 12.77 32.62 6.89
C THR A 399 12.98 31.33 7.68
N ILE A 400 13.62 31.44 8.84
CA ILE A 400 13.69 30.36 9.82
C ILE A 400 13.04 30.80 11.12
N VAL A 401 12.53 29.82 11.86
CA VAL A 401 12.07 30.02 13.22
C VAL A 401 13.05 29.37 14.16
N VAL A 402 13.47 30.11 15.17
CA VAL A 402 14.43 29.67 16.19
C VAL A 402 13.84 29.89 17.56
N VAL A 403 13.89 28.87 18.41
CA VAL A 403 13.42 28.92 19.78
C VAL A 403 14.62 28.99 20.70
N ALA A 404 14.67 30.03 21.52
CA ALA A 404 15.68 30.21 22.55
C ALA A 404 15.04 30.26 23.94
N GLU A 405 15.76 29.78 24.95
CA GLU A 405 15.37 29.84 26.35
C GLU A 405 16.41 30.62 27.17
N PRO A 406 16.00 31.40 28.18
CA PRO A 406 16.94 32.10 29.04
C PRO A 406 17.75 31.15 29.96
N LEU A 407 18.96 31.59 30.30
CA LEU A 407 19.91 30.99 31.23
C LEU A 407 20.16 31.95 32.40
N PRO A 408 20.01 31.53 33.68
CA PRO A 408 19.51 30.22 34.14
C PRO A 408 18.02 30.04 33.87
N ALA A 409 17.54 28.80 33.77
CA ALA A 409 16.15 28.42 33.45
C ALA A 409 15.12 28.77 34.55
N THR A 410 15.39 29.78 35.39
CA THR A 410 14.49 30.26 36.45
C THR A 410 13.32 31.08 35.89
N GLN A 411 13.50 31.67 34.70
CA GLN A 411 12.40 32.27 33.93
C GLN A 411 11.73 31.18 33.08
N GLN A 412 10.42 30.96 33.29
CA GLN A 412 9.65 29.93 32.57
C GLN A 412 9.37 30.28 31.11
N SER A 413 9.86 31.41 30.59
CA SER A 413 9.50 31.89 29.27
C SER A 413 10.61 31.67 28.24
N GLY A 414 10.35 30.86 27.23
CA GLY A 414 11.13 30.84 26.00
C GLY A 414 10.78 32.02 25.08
N LYS A 415 11.54 32.20 24.00
CA LYS A 415 11.26 33.16 22.95
C LYS A 415 11.40 32.49 21.59
N LEU A 416 10.40 32.69 20.74
CA LEU A 416 10.38 32.25 19.36
C LEU A 416 10.79 33.42 18.47
N HIS A 417 11.88 33.27 17.75
CA HIS A 417 12.44 34.26 16.84
C HIS A 417 12.15 33.88 15.39
N VAL A 418 11.60 34.81 14.62
CA VAL A 418 11.43 34.66 13.16
C VAL A 418 12.55 35.45 12.48
N LEU A 419 13.39 34.78 11.70
CA LEU A 419 14.61 35.36 11.14
C LEU A 419 14.63 35.24 9.60
N PRO A 420 14.76 36.34 8.86
CA PRO A 420 14.99 36.29 7.43
C PRO A 420 16.42 35.81 7.12
N ILE A 421 16.53 34.77 6.31
CA ILE A 421 17.79 34.12 5.91
C ILE A 421 18.62 35.05 5.01
N ASN A 422 17.96 35.86 4.19
CA ASN A 422 18.60 36.74 3.22
C ASN A 422 19.34 37.93 3.84
N SER A 423 18.99 38.31 5.08
CA SER A 423 19.69 39.39 5.78
C SER A 423 20.94 38.89 6.50
N LEU A 424 21.19 37.58 6.53
CA LEU A 424 22.36 37.02 7.20
C LEU A 424 23.63 37.22 6.34
N PRO A 425 24.78 37.49 6.96
CA PRO A 425 26.05 37.59 6.26
C PRO A 425 26.51 36.18 5.88
N TRP A 426 26.69 35.92 4.58
CA TRP A 426 27.11 34.62 4.05
C TRP A 426 28.58 34.64 3.62
N VAL A 427 29.32 33.60 3.99
CA VAL A 427 30.70 33.36 3.54
C VAL A 427 30.76 32.17 2.58
N ALA A 428 31.50 32.30 1.48
CA ALA A 428 31.75 31.18 0.57
C ALA A 428 32.67 30.13 1.21
N GLN A 429 32.36 28.84 0.98
CA GLN A 429 33.08 27.70 1.51
C GLN A 429 33.48 26.74 0.39
N SER A 430 34.62 26.07 0.55
CA SER A 430 35.02 24.94 -0.30
C SER A 430 34.26 23.68 0.10
N SER A 431 33.80 22.90 -0.89
CA SER A 431 33.20 21.57 -0.66
C SER A 431 34.27 20.47 -0.71
N PRO A 432 34.23 19.43 0.17
CA PRO A 432 33.30 19.25 1.28
C PRO A 432 33.60 20.19 2.45
N VAL A 433 32.54 20.61 3.12
CA VAL A 433 32.57 21.53 4.26
C VAL A 433 32.89 20.76 5.55
N GLN A 434 33.93 21.18 6.26
CA GLN A 434 34.21 20.71 7.61
C GLN A 434 33.66 21.70 8.62
N LEU A 435 32.76 21.26 9.51
CA LEU A 435 32.01 22.15 10.39
C LEU A 435 32.92 22.98 11.32
N ASP A 436 34.03 22.39 11.80
CA ASP A 436 35.05 23.09 12.59
C ASP A 436 35.67 24.27 11.83
N HIS A 437 35.93 24.07 10.54
CA HIS A 437 36.45 25.11 9.66
C HIS A 437 35.41 26.17 9.34
N VAL A 438 34.12 25.80 9.24
CA VAL A 438 33.03 26.77 9.04
C VAL A 438 32.93 27.71 10.23
N HIS A 439 32.90 27.16 11.43
CA HIS A 439 32.76 27.95 12.65
C HIS A 439 33.88 29.00 12.75
N GLU A 440 35.11 28.58 12.50
CA GLU A 440 36.28 29.45 12.52
C GLU A 440 36.30 30.43 11.32
N ALA A 441 35.93 29.99 10.12
CA ALA A 441 35.84 30.85 8.94
C ALA A 441 34.78 31.95 9.10
N CYS A 442 33.59 31.61 9.62
CA CYS A 442 32.53 32.57 9.90
C CYS A 442 33.01 33.63 10.90
N ARG A 443 33.71 33.23 11.98
CA ARG A 443 34.29 34.19 12.94
C ARG A 443 35.34 35.10 12.32
N ARG A 444 36.28 34.53 11.56
CA ARG A 444 37.37 35.32 10.92
C ARG A 444 36.85 36.32 9.90
N GLN A 445 35.79 35.96 9.17
CA GLN A 445 35.26 36.78 8.09
C GLN A 445 34.08 37.67 8.53
N GLY A 446 33.74 37.68 9.82
CA GLY A 446 32.61 38.47 10.35
C GLY A 446 31.24 37.98 9.90
N SER A 447 31.13 36.72 9.45
CA SER A 447 29.89 36.07 9.03
C SER A 447 29.11 35.51 10.22
N VAL A 448 29.05 36.29 11.31
CA VAL A 448 28.41 35.92 12.57
C VAL A 448 27.35 36.97 12.90
N SER A 449 26.13 36.53 13.17
CA SER A 449 25.05 37.44 13.55
C SER A 449 24.44 37.04 14.88
N SER A 450 24.12 38.04 15.70
CA SER A 450 23.40 37.80 16.95
C SER A 450 21.93 37.49 16.65
N LEU A 451 21.38 36.50 17.37
CA LEU A 451 19.99 36.08 17.24
C LEU A 451 19.02 37.25 17.46
N GLU A 452 19.28 38.10 18.46
CA GLU A 452 18.40 39.21 18.81
C GLU A 452 18.44 40.34 17.78
N SER A 453 19.62 40.66 17.24
CA SER A 453 19.76 41.71 16.24
C SER A 453 19.23 41.33 14.86
N SER A 454 19.12 40.03 14.59
CA SER A 454 18.75 39.51 13.27
C SER A 454 17.28 39.10 13.19
N ALA A 455 16.61 38.97 14.34
CA ALA A 455 15.22 38.55 14.39
C ALA A 455 14.30 39.68 13.92
N SER A 456 13.44 39.36 12.96
CA SER A 456 12.39 40.28 12.49
C SER A 456 11.22 40.36 13.49
N LYS A 457 10.96 39.28 14.22
CA LYS A 457 9.88 39.15 15.20
C LYS A 457 10.30 38.22 16.33
N GLY A 458 9.85 38.51 17.54
CA GLY A 458 10.12 37.70 18.73
C GLY A 458 8.85 37.49 19.55
N ILE A 459 8.31 36.27 19.58
CA ILE A 459 7.10 35.90 20.30
C ILE A 459 7.47 35.26 21.64
N LEU A 460 6.89 35.73 22.73
CA LEU A 460 7.12 35.15 24.06
C LEU A 460 6.36 33.83 24.21
N VAL A 461 7.06 32.80 24.67
CA VAL A 461 6.52 31.46 24.91
C VAL A 461 6.44 31.26 26.43
N PRO A 462 5.24 31.18 27.04
CA PRO A 462 5.10 31.25 28.51
C PRO A 462 5.64 30.06 29.31
N ALA A 463 6.09 28.99 28.64
CA ALA A 463 6.51 27.76 29.27
C ALA A 463 7.85 27.26 28.69
N ALA A 464 8.59 26.50 29.50
CA ALA A 464 9.77 25.80 29.04
C ALA A 464 9.41 24.85 27.88
N VAL A 465 10.16 25.00 26.79
CA VAL A 465 10.02 24.30 25.52
C VAL A 465 10.94 23.08 25.54
N LYS A 466 10.42 21.93 25.13
CA LYS A 466 11.19 20.68 25.09
C LYS A 466 11.37 20.13 23.67
N GLY A 467 10.72 20.75 22.69
CA GLY A 467 10.63 20.27 21.32
C GLY A 467 9.65 19.09 21.15
N PRO A 468 9.30 18.73 19.91
CA PRO A 468 9.70 19.35 18.64
C PRO A 468 8.99 20.68 18.32
N LEU A 469 9.63 21.50 17.49
CA LEU A 469 9.03 22.68 16.83
C LEU A 469 8.39 22.25 15.51
N ILE A 470 7.09 22.49 15.37
CA ILE A 470 6.32 22.17 14.16
C ILE A 470 5.85 23.47 13.53
N LEU A 471 6.05 23.63 12.23
CA LEU A 471 5.71 24.85 11.49
C LEU A 471 4.74 24.55 10.35
N SER A 472 3.84 25.50 10.07
CA SER A 472 2.97 25.49 8.90
C SER A 472 3.16 26.78 8.10
N GLY A 473 4.00 26.71 7.07
CA GLY A 473 4.21 27.79 6.10
C GLY A 473 2.91 28.39 5.58
N PRO A 474 2.03 27.61 4.91
CA PRO A 474 0.83 28.16 4.29
C PRO A 474 -0.20 28.78 5.25
N ARG A 475 -0.15 28.42 6.54
CA ARG A 475 -1.12 28.90 7.54
C ARG A 475 -0.54 29.94 8.48
N GLY A 476 0.75 30.22 8.43
CA GLY A 476 1.37 31.15 9.36
C GLY A 476 1.52 30.63 10.78
N LEU A 477 1.49 29.30 11.02
CA LEU A 477 1.40 28.76 12.38
C LEU A 477 2.70 28.09 12.84
N ALA A 478 3.03 28.26 14.12
CA ALA A 478 3.99 27.44 14.84
C ALA A 478 3.31 26.67 15.96
N CYS A 479 3.76 25.44 16.21
CA CYS A 479 3.32 24.62 17.33
C CYS A 479 4.55 24.17 18.12
N LEU A 480 4.50 24.39 19.43
CA LEU A 480 5.55 24.01 20.37
C LEU A 480 5.02 23.07 21.42
N LEU A 481 5.81 22.03 21.72
CA LEU A 481 5.58 21.15 22.85
C LEU A 481 6.32 21.68 24.08
N SER A 482 5.54 21.99 25.12
CA SER A 482 6.07 22.32 26.44
C SER A 482 6.59 21.07 27.15
N ALA A 483 7.41 21.28 28.18
CA ALA A 483 7.92 20.19 29.04
C ALA A 483 6.83 19.31 29.66
N MET A 484 5.60 19.82 29.81
CA MET A 484 4.43 19.08 30.31
C MET A 484 3.64 18.36 29.21
N GLN A 485 4.20 18.18 28.01
CA GLN A 485 3.52 17.56 26.85
C GLN A 485 2.24 18.30 26.42
N ARG A 486 2.13 19.59 26.75
CA ARG A 486 1.06 20.44 26.20
C ARG A 486 1.56 21.11 24.94
N ALA A 487 0.80 21.00 23.87
CA ALA A 487 1.02 21.70 22.62
C ALA A 487 0.43 23.11 22.70
N SER A 488 1.24 24.12 22.39
CA SER A 488 0.82 25.51 22.25
C SER A 488 1.00 25.95 20.81
N MET A 489 -0.03 26.58 20.24
CA MET A 489 -0.02 27.10 18.88
C MET A 489 0.17 28.61 18.90
N TYR A 490 1.00 29.11 18.00
CA TYR A 490 1.33 30.52 17.86
C TYR A 490 1.08 30.94 16.41
N ASP A 491 0.42 32.07 16.23
CA ASP A 491 0.31 32.71 14.94
C ASP A 491 1.56 33.58 14.69
N LEU A 492 2.30 33.23 13.64
CA LEU A 492 3.52 33.91 13.26
C LEU A 492 3.23 35.18 12.45
N GLU A 493 2.02 35.35 11.93
CA GLU A 493 1.61 36.47 11.09
C GLU A 493 0.91 37.59 11.88
N GLU A 494 0.27 37.28 13.02
CA GLU A 494 -0.35 38.30 13.88
C GLU A 494 0.69 39.27 14.48
N GLU A 495 0.63 40.56 14.15
CA GLU A 495 1.41 41.58 14.85
C GLU A 495 0.94 41.64 16.31
N ASP A 496 1.87 41.50 17.27
CA ASP A 496 1.57 41.54 18.71
C ASP A 496 0.90 42.90 19.05
N GLN A 497 -0.43 42.94 19.11
CA GLN A 497 -1.21 44.12 19.51
C GLN A 497 -1.15 44.40 21.02
N GLY A 498 -0.13 43.91 21.73
CA GLY A 498 -0.21 43.67 23.17
C GLY A 498 0.98 44.18 23.99
N GLN A 499 1.49 45.39 23.74
CA GLN A 499 2.35 46.08 24.72
C GLN A 499 2.40 47.60 24.47
N ALA A 500 1.32 48.29 24.85
CA ALA A 500 1.32 49.76 24.94
C ALA A 500 0.59 50.32 26.18
N ASP A 501 0.04 49.50 27.08
CA ASP A 501 -0.66 49.99 28.28
C ASP A 501 -0.17 49.28 29.55
N ALA A 502 0.93 49.77 30.11
CA ALA A 502 1.27 49.68 31.54
C ALA A 502 2.48 50.61 31.83
N GLU A 503 2.21 51.92 31.95
CA GLU A 503 3.00 52.84 32.78
C GLU A 503 2.62 52.67 34.26
#